data_AF-A0A7K0MKI4-F1
#
_entry.id   AF-A0A7K0MKI4-F1
#
_cell.length_a   1.000
_cell.length_b   1.000
_cell.length_c   1.000
_cell.angle_alpha   90.00
_cell.angle_beta   90.00
_cell.angle_gamma   90.00
#
_symmetry.space_group_name_H-M   'P 1'
#
loop_
_entity.id
_entity.type
_entity.pdbx_description
1 polymer ?
#
loop_
_entity_poly.entity_id
_entity_poly.type
_entity_poly.pdbx_seq_one_letter_code
_entity_poly.pdbx_strand_id
1 'polypeptide(L)'
;MPDNLFQHFSLTNLEVVDEIASLQRRYESKYVIHQSRLNHLAAELQRSWLVLSMNDSQAFLYKTTYFDDDNLTSYRDHVKGRRHRYKIRVRTYSDDSSFLEVKQKTGRGETKKFRRPRPADQQDQISPQEQDWLGQLITGIDQHSLHATLHLNYLRSTLVNPERGERLTIDQEIVMSNQNNSPLIAGATIIELKNQFPHSPTNRLLVRCGARRVSVSKYCAGIARLNPDFHQGMIRTAQRLVGLEAD
;
A
#
# COMPACT_ATOMS: atom_id res chain seq x y z
N MET A 1 -9.71 10.28 15.88
CA MET A 1 -9.76 10.30 14.41
C MET A 1 -9.58 11.74 13.95
N PRO A 2 -8.87 12.06 12.87
CA PRO A 2 -8.89 13.40 12.29
C PRO A 2 -10.23 13.59 11.56
N ASP A 3 -11.32 13.76 12.31
CA ASP A 3 -12.71 13.62 11.84
C ASP A 3 -13.19 14.67 10.81
N ASN A 4 -12.31 15.52 10.28
CA ASN A 4 -12.70 16.57 9.33
C ASN A 4 -11.78 16.71 8.11
N LEU A 5 -10.86 15.77 7.83
CA LEU A 5 -9.91 15.95 6.71
C LEU A 5 -10.61 16.13 5.35
N PHE A 6 -11.76 15.46 5.15
CA PHE A 6 -12.50 15.46 3.89
C PHE A 6 -13.92 16.01 4.01
N GLN A 7 -14.25 16.72 5.10
CA GLN A 7 -15.62 17.19 5.39
C GLN A 7 -16.25 18.02 4.26
N HIS A 8 -15.43 18.80 3.54
CA HIS A 8 -15.89 19.70 2.48
C HIS A 8 -15.67 19.17 1.05
N PHE A 9 -15.33 17.89 0.90
CA PHE A 9 -15.20 17.26 -0.41
C PHE A 9 -16.56 16.81 -0.92
N SER A 10 -16.76 16.92 -2.22
CA SER A 10 -17.82 16.17 -2.88
C SER A 10 -17.54 14.67 -2.78
N LEU A 11 -18.59 13.88 -2.56
CA LEU A 11 -18.48 12.44 -2.34
C LEU A 11 -18.62 11.67 -3.67
N THR A 12 -18.05 10.48 -3.70
CA THR A 12 -18.24 9.51 -4.78
C THR A 12 -18.45 8.11 -4.21
N ASN A 13 -18.82 7.16 -5.07
CA ASN A 13 -19.08 5.77 -4.73
C ASN A 13 -18.03 4.83 -5.34
N LEU A 14 -18.14 3.54 -5.03
CA LEU A 14 -17.18 2.54 -5.50
C LEU A 14 -17.22 2.34 -7.02
N GLU A 15 -18.39 2.46 -7.65
CA GLU A 15 -18.55 2.28 -9.09
C GLU A 15 -17.72 3.29 -9.89
N VAL A 16 -17.77 4.58 -9.53
CA VAL A 16 -16.94 5.62 -10.17
C VAL A 16 -15.46 5.38 -9.92
N VAL A 17 -15.09 4.95 -8.71
CA VAL A 17 -13.70 4.60 -8.38
C VAL A 17 -13.20 3.46 -9.25
N ASP A 18 -14.04 2.47 -9.54
CA ASP A 18 -13.73 1.29 -10.35
C ASP A 18 -13.73 1.57 -11.86
N GLU A 19 -14.63 2.43 -12.35
CA GLU A 19 -14.59 2.95 -13.71
C GLU A 19 -13.25 3.65 -13.95
N ILE A 20 -12.90 4.59 -13.07
CA ILE A 20 -11.59 5.22 -13.09
C ILE A 20 -10.51 4.16 -12.90
N ALA A 21 -10.68 3.13 -12.07
CA ALA A 21 -9.73 2.03 -11.86
C ALA A 21 -9.32 1.32 -13.16
N SER A 22 -10.28 1.11 -14.06
CA SER A 22 -10.21 0.24 -15.24
C SER A 22 -9.36 0.77 -16.42
N LEU A 23 -8.91 2.03 -16.37
CA LEU A 23 -8.10 2.66 -17.41
C LEU A 23 -6.79 1.87 -17.69
N GLN A 24 -6.52 1.54 -18.96
CA GLN A 24 -5.59 0.46 -19.34
C GLN A 24 -4.11 0.67 -18.99
N ARG A 25 -3.58 1.88 -19.15
CA ARG A 25 -2.17 2.18 -18.82
C ARG A 25 -2.12 3.19 -17.68
N ARG A 26 -1.52 2.79 -16.56
CA ARG A 26 -1.42 3.64 -15.38
C ARG A 26 -0.02 3.64 -14.81
N TYR A 27 0.46 4.83 -14.52
CA TYR A 27 1.69 5.05 -13.78
C TYR A 27 1.33 5.18 -12.30
N GLU A 28 2.15 4.59 -11.44
CA GLU A 28 1.97 4.61 -9.99
C GLU A 28 3.15 5.36 -9.38
N SER A 29 2.87 6.42 -8.63
CA SER A 29 3.87 7.16 -7.86
C SER A 29 3.51 7.15 -6.39
N LYS A 30 4.49 6.85 -5.53
CA LYS A 30 4.30 6.84 -4.08
C LYS A 30 5.01 8.01 -3.43
N TYR A 31 4.39 8.53 -2.39
CA TYR A 31 4.89 9.63 -1.60
C TYR A 31 4.74 9.33 -0.12
N VAL A 32 5.62 9.93 0.67
CA VAL A 32 5.48 10.02 2.12
C VAL A 32 5.26 11.49 2.47
N ILE A 33 4.34 11.75 3.39
CA ILE A 33 4.03 13.10 3.87
C ILE A 33 3.83 13.06 5.37
N HIS A 34 4.31 14.10 6.06
CA HIS A 34 4.07 14.24 7.49
C HIS A 34 2.59 14.58 7.76
N GLN A 35 2.03 14.04 8.84
CA GLN A 35 0.61 14.19 9.16
C GLN A 35 0.18 15.66 9.28
N SER A 36 1.04 16.54 9.81
CA SER A 36 0.76 17.98 9.93
C SER A 36 0.53 18.71 8.61
N ARG A 37 0.95 18.14 7.47
CA ARG A 37 0.78 18.73 6.13
C ARG A 37 -0.50 18.26 5.42
N LEU A 38 -1.23 17.29 5.99
CA LEU A 38 -2.40 16.70 5.33
C LEU A 38 -3.55 17.69 5.15
N ASN A 39 -3.84 18.53 6.14
CA ASN A 39 -4.90 19.54 6.02
C ASN A 39 -4.63 20.50 4.85
N HIS A 40 -3.38 20.93 4.68
CA HIS A 40 -2.99 21.78 3.57
C HIS A 40 -3.16 21.05 2.22
N LEU A 41 -2.70 19.79 2.12
CA LEU A 41 -2.90 19.00 0.91
C LEU A 41 -4.39 18.80 0.59
N ALA A 42 -5.22 18.49 1.59
CA ALA A 42 -6.65 18.29 1.40
C ALA A 42 -7.33 19.56 0.88
N ALA A 43 -7.01 20.75 1.43
CA ALA A 43 -7.53 22.01 0.93
C ALA A 43 -7.21 22.26 -0.55
N GLU A 44 -6.00 21.91 -1.01
CA GLU A 44 -5.60 22.05 -2.41
C GLU A 44 -6.32 21.05 -3.35
N LEU A 45 -6.68 19.86 -2.85
CA LEU A 45 -7.36 18.83 -3.63
C LEU A 45 -8.88 19.04 -3.72
N GLN A 46 -9.48 19.65 -2.69
CA GLN A 46 -10.93 19.73 -2.48
C GLN A 46 -11.74 20.19 -3.69
N ARG A 47 -11.19 21.12 -4.50
CA ARG A 47 -11.93 21.71 -5.63
C ARG A 47 -12.18 20.77 -6.81
N SER A 48 -11.36 19.73 -6.97
CA SER A 48 -11.36 18.90 -8.19
C SER A 48 -11.30 17.41 -7.92
N TRP A 49 -11.28 17.00 -6.66
CA TRP A 49 -11.23 15.62 -6.24
C TRP A 49 -12.50 15.26 -5.50
N LEU A 50 -12.98 14.05 -5.73
CA LEU A 50 -14.09 13.43 -5.02
C LEU A 50 -13.54 12.39 -4.04
N VAL A 51 -14.16 12.26 -2.87
CA VAL A 51 -13.76 11.28 -1.85
C VAL A 51 -14.74 10.10 -1.87
N LEU A 52 -14.21 8.88 -1.89
CA LEU A 52 -15.02 7.67 -1.75
C LEU A 52 -15.70 7.67 -0.37
N SER A 53 -17.02 7.58 -0.37
CA SER A 53 -17.83 7.37 0.82
C SER A 53 -18.64 6.10 0.70
N MET A 54 -18.66 5.29 1.75
CA MET A 54 -19.50 4.09 1.87
C MET A 54 -19.96 3.98 3.32
N ASN A 55 -21.27 3.80 3.53
CA ASN A 55 -21.88 3.73 4.86
C ASN A 55 -21.44 4.90 5.77
N ASP A 56 -21.50 6.12 5.22
CA ASP A 56 -21.08 7.38 5.85
C ASP A 56 -19.61 7.46 6.31
N SER A 57 -18.78 6.48 5.93
CA SER A 57 -17.34 6.47 6.18
C SER A 57 -16.54 6.86 4.94
N GLN A 58 -15.47 7.63 5.15
CA GLN A 58 -14.53 8.08 4.12
C GLN A 58 -13.11 7.49 4.33
N ALA A 59 -12.93 6.71 5.39
CA ALA A 59 -11.68 6.07 5.76
C ALA A 59 -11.95 4.63 6.21
N PHE A 60 -11.30 3.69 5.54
CA PHE A 60 -11.61 2.26 5.70
C PHE A 60 -10.40 1.55 6.29
N LEU A 61 -10.63 0.65 7.25
CA LEU A 61 -9.58 -0.17 7.83
C LEU A 61 -9.13 -1.25 6.84
N TYR A 62 -7.82 -1.33 6.65
CA TYR A 62 -7.17 -2.40 5.91
C TYR A 62 -6.26 -3.15 6.87
N LYS A 63 -6.45 -4.47 6.97
CA LYS A 63 -5.52 -5.38 7.65
C LYS A 63 -4.81 -6.19 6.58
N THR A 64 -3.48 -6.15 6.56
CA THR A 64 -2.67 -6.89 5.58
C THR A 64 -1.60 -7.69 6.31
N THR A 65 -1.60 -9.02 6.13
CA THR A 65 -0.47 -9.87 6.51
C THR A 65 0.36 -10.19 5.26
N TYR A 66 1.64 -9.86 5.25
CA TYR A 66 2.58 -10.27 4.20
C TYR A 66 3.24 -11.60 4.57
N PHE A 67 3.48 -12.41 3.55
CA PHE A 67 4.16 -13.69 3.65
C PHE A 67 5.46 -13.65 2.84
N ASP A 68 6.48 -14.29 3.37
CA ASP A 68 7.75 -14.57 2.70
C ASP A 68 8.30 -15.91 3.21
N ASP A 69 9.29 -16.45 2.52
CA ASP A 69 10.00 -17.65 2.97
C ASP A 69 11.02 -17.33 4.08
N ASP A 70 11.62 -18.36 4.66
CA ASP A 70 12.67 -18.23 5.70
C ASP A 70 13.86 -17.38 5.26
N ASN A 71 14.06 -17.28 3.94
CA ASN A 71 15.12 -16.49 3.34
C ASN A 71 14.72 -15.03 3.05
N LEU A 72 13.49 -14.62 3.35
CA LEU A 72 12.93 -13.33 2.96
C LEU A 72 13.18 -13.02 1.48
N THR A 73 13.00 -14.02 0.62
CA THR A 73 13.34 -13.97 -0.80
C THR A 73 12.60 -12.82 -1.50
N SER A 74 11.31 -12.62 -1.23
CA SER A 74 10.53 -11.51 -1.81
C SER A 74 11.09 -10.15 -1.41
N TYR A 75 11.52 -9.99 -0.15
CA TYR A 75 12.19 -8.78 0.31
C TYR A 75 13.53 -8.57 -0.39
N ARG A 76 14.40 -9.58 -0.39
CA ARG A 76 15.74 -9.54 -0.99
C ARG A 76 15.66 -9.24 -2.48
N ASP A 77 14.74 -9.86 -3.20
CA ASP A 77 14.53 -9.64 -4.62
C ASP A 77 14.03 -8.23 -4.94
N HIS A 78 13.19 -7.65 -4.07
CA HIS A 78 12.78 -6.26 -4.20
C HIS A 78 13.94 -5.30 -4.02
N VAL A 79 14.76 -5.49 -2.97
CA VAL A 79 15.92 -4.64 -2.68
C VAL A 79 16.97 -4.75 -3.79
N LYS A 80 17.23 -5.96 -4.28
CA LYS A 80 18.16 -6.22 -5.40
C LYS A 80 17.59 -5.83 -6.77
N GLY A 81 16.35 -5.35 -6.83
CA GLY A 81 15.71 -4.93 -8.07
C GLY A 81 15.50 -6.07 -9.08
N ARG A 82 15.41 -7.33 -8.63
CA ARG A 82 15.26 -8.50 -9.52
C ARG A 82 14.07 -8.35 -10.45
N ARG A 83 14.26 -8.71 -11.72
CA ARG A 83 13.28 -8.50 -12.79
C ARG A 83 11.97 -9.25 -12.53
N HIS A 84 12.08 -10.51 -12.08
CA HIS A 84 10.99 -11.29 -11.53
C HIS A 84 11.04 -11.19 -10.01
N ARG A 85 9.93 -10.81 -9.40
CA ARG A 85 9.79 -10.69 -7.94
C ARG A 85 8.33 -10.66 -7.54
N TYR A 86 8.04 -11.14 -6.34
CA TYR A 86 6.69 -11.34 -5.86
C TYR A 86 6.43 -10.57 -4.57
N LYS A 87 5.16 -10.38 -4.25
CA LYS A 87 4.67 -10.02 -2.92
C LYS A 87 3.44 -10.84 -2.67
N ILE A 88 3.46 -11.60 -1.60
CA ILE A 88 2.38 -12.48 -1.19
C ILE A 88 1.76 -11.87 0.06
N ARG A 89 0.43 -11.74 0.08
CA ARG A 89 -0.25 -11.14 1.21
C ARG A 89 -1.69 -11.62 1.35
N VAL A 90 -2.14 -11.76 2.57
CA VAL A 90 -3.57 -11.77 2.88
C VAL A 90 -3.98 -10.33 3.18
N ARG A 91 -5.13 -9.93 2.66
CA ARG A 91 -5.73 -8.62 2.92
C ARG A 91 -7.19 -8.75 3.26
N THR A 92 -7.54 -8.23 4.43
CA THR A 92 -8.93 -8.12 4.91
C THR A 92 -9.34 -6.65 4.89
N TYR A 93 -10.52 -6.39 4.36
CA TYR A 93 -11.13 -5.07 4.25
C TYR A 93 -12.11 -4.83 5.41
N SER A 94 -12.63 -3.61 5.53
CA SER A 94 -13.55 -3.22 6.62
C SER A 94 -14.92 -3.91 6.57
N ASP A 95 -15.28 -4.48 5.43
CA ASP A 95 -16.51 -5.27 5.22
C ASP A 95 -16.28 -6.78 5.44
N ASP A 96 -15.18 -7.14 6.10
CA ASP A 96 -14.71 -8.51 6.34
C ASP A 96 -14.43 -9.34 5.08
N SER A 97 -14.47 -8.73 3.89
CA SER A 97 -14.00 -9.40 2.68
C SER A 97 -12.48 -9.65 2.80
N SER A 98 -12.03 -10.87 2.49
CA SER A 98 -10.62 -11.26 2.63
C SER A 98 -10.10 -12.01 1.41
N PHE A 99 -8.85 -11.72 1.07
CA PHE A 99 -8.21 -12.25 -0.13
C PHE A 99 -6.74 -12.57 0.10
N LEU A 100 -6.32 -13.74 -0.35
CA LEU A 100 -4.92 -14.02 -0.64
C LEU A 100 -4.57 -13.38 -1.98
N GLU A 101 -3.55 -12.53 -2.00
CA GLU A 101 -3.13 -11.76 -3.17
C GLU A 101 -1.65 -12.01 -3.50
N VAL A 102 -1.35 -12.16 -4.79
CA VAL A 102 0.02 -12.20 -5.32
C VAL A 102 0.21 -11.02 -6.27
N LYS A 103 1.17 -10.14 -5.97
CA LYS A 103 1.63 -9.08 -6.88
C LYS A 103 2.95 -9.51 -7.51
N GLN A 104 2.90 -9.96 -8.75
CA GLN A 104 4.06 -10.41 -9.53
C GLN A 104 4.58 -9.27 -10.41
N LYS A 105 5.82 -8.86 -10.21
CA LYS A 105 6.56 -8.05 -11.20
C LYS A 105 7.16 -9.00 -12.23
N THR A 106 6.86 -8.81 -13.51
CA THR A 106 7.38 -9.63 -14.60
C THR A 106 8.68 -9.08 -15.16
N GLY A 107 9.44 -9.91 -15.87
CA GLY A 107 10.71 -9.51 -16.47
C GLY A 107 10.63 -8.41 -17.53
N ARG A 108 9.41 -8.09 -18.01
CA ARG A 108 9.11 -7.02 -18.97
C ARG A 108 8.73 -5.69 -18.29
N GLY A 109 8.81 -5.62 -16.97
CA GLY A 109 8.44 -4.40 -16.23
C GLY A 109 6.95 -4.28 -15.97
N GLU A 110 6.13 -5.25 -16.37
CA GLU A 110 4.71 -5.29 -16.06
C GLU A 110 4.46 -5.81 -14.65
N THR A 111 3.30 -5.55 -14.08
CA THR A 111 2.88 -6.13 -12.81
C THR A 111 1.54 -6.82 -12.97
N LYS A 112 1.51 -8.13 -12.70
CA LYS A 112 0.28 -8.92 -12.66
C LYS A 112 -0.18 -9.05 -11.22
N LYS A 113 -1.50 -8.93 -11.00
CA LYS A 113 -2.12 -9.13 -9.69
C LYS A 113 -3.06 -10.32 -9.80
N PHE A 114 -2.85 -11.31 -8.94
CA PHE A 114 -3.75 -12.44 -8.75
C PHE A 114 -4.35 -12.32 -7.36
N ARG A 115 -5.61 -12.73 -7.21
CA ARG A 115 -6.28 -12.77 -5.90
C ARG A 115 -7.21 -13.95 -5.84
N ARG A 116 -7.36 -14.51 -4.64
CA ARG A 116 -8.30 -15.59 -4.32
C ARG A 116 -9.10 -15.20 -3.08
N PRO A 117 -10.45 -15.24 -3.10
CA PRO A 117 -11.26 -15.03 -1.91
C PRO A 117 -10.97 -16.10 -0.86
N ARG A 118 -11.03 -15.73 0.42
CA ARG A 118 -10.86 -16.63 1.56
C ARG A 118 -11.63 -16.14 2.79
N PRO A 119 -11.83 -16.99 3.82
CA PRO A 119 -12.32 -16.54 5.13
C PRO A 119 -11.41 -15.50 5.80
N ALA A 120 -12.01 -14.56 6.54
CA ALA A 120 -11.30 -13.44 7.17
C ALA A 120 -10.54 -13.80 8.45
N ASP A 121 -10.94 -14.89 9.12
CA ASP A 121 -10.43 -15.38 10.40
C ASP A 121 -9.06 -16.08 10.30
N GLN A 122 -8.58 -16.38 9.10
CA GLN A 122 -7.33 -17.09 8.87
C GLN A 122 -6.20 -16.19 8.35
N GLN A 123 -6.03 -15.00 8.93
CA GLN A 123 -5.17 -13.95 8.36
C GLN A 123 -3.69 -14.36 8.22
N ASP A 124 -3.19 -15.21 9.11
CA ASP A 124 -1.76 -15.56 9.23
C ASP A 124 -1.44 -16.98 8.75
N GLN A 125 -2.41 -17.65 8.12
CA GLN A 125 -2.29 -19.03 7.68
C GLN A 125 -2.46 -19.15 6.16
N ILE A 126 -1.67 -20.02 5.54
CA ILE A 126 -1.85 -20.44 4.15
C ILE A 126 -2.34 -21.90 4.20
N SER A 127 -3.54 -22.14 3.70
CA SER A 127 -4.08 -23.50 3.60
C SER A 127 -3.36 -24.32 2.53
N PRO A 128 -3.41 -25.67 2.56
CA PRO A 128 -2.81 -26.50 1.52
C PRO A 128 -3.30 -26.15 0.10
N GLN A 129 -4.59 -25.83 -0.06
CA GLN A 129 -5.15 -25.42 -1.35
C GLN A 129 -4.61 -24.06 -1.82
N GLU A 130 -4.39 -23.13 -0.90
CA GLU A 130 -3.74 -21.85 -1.21
C GLU A 130 -2.26 -22.04 -1.56
N GLN A 131 -1.58 -22.97 -0.90
CA GLN A 131 -0.21 -23.33 -1.20
C GLN A 131 -0.08 -23.90 -2.61
N ASP A 132 -0.92 -24.85 -3.01
CA ASP A 132 -0.95 -25.37 -4.38
C ASP A 132 -1.20 -24.26 -5.42
N TRP A 133 -2.10 -23.33 -5.10
CA TRP A 133 -2.40 -22.19 -5.96
C TRP A 133 -1.21 -21.22 -6.06
N LEU A 134 -0.49 -20.97 -4.97
CA LEU A 134 0.73 -20.16 -4.97
C LEU A 134 1.81 -20.81 -5.85
N GLY A 135 1.96 -22.13 -5.81
CA GLY A 135 2.96 -22.87 -6.60
C GLY A 135 2.80 -22.77 -8.10
N GLN A 136 1.59 -22.45 -8.56
CA GLN A 136 1.31 -22.18 -9.96
C GLN A 136 1.72 -20.76 -10.39
N LEU A 137 1.92 -19.84 -9.44
CA LEU A 137 2.13 -18.41 -9.67
C LEU A 137 3.56 -17.95 -9.37
N ILE A 138 4.17 -18.49 -8.31
CA ILE A 138 5.46 -18.03 -7.79
C ILE A 138 6.58 -18.99 -8.18
N THR A 139 7.76 -18.42 -8.45
CA THR A 139 8.97 -19.20 -8.75
C THR A 139 10.15 -18.62 -7.96
N GLY A 140 11.04 -19.49 -7.50
CA GLY A 140 12.23 -19.10 -6.72
C GLY A 140 11.96 -18.74 -5.26
N ILE A 141 10.71 -18.70 -4.82
CA ILE A 141 10.30 -18.63 -3.41
C ILE A 141 9.83 -20.02 -3.01
N ASP A 142 10.32 -20.52 -1.87
CA ASP A 142 9.82 -21.77 -1.34
C ASP A 142 8.44 -21.57 -0.69
N GLN A 143 7.41 -22.08 -1.37
CA GLN A 143 6.04 -21.97 -0.89
C GLN A 143 5.77 -22.75 0.40
N HIS A 144 6.62 -23.74 0.73
CA HIS A 144 6.46 -24.62 1.88
C HIS A 144 7.01 -24.02 3.18
N SER A 145 7.88 -23.03 3.07
CA SER A 145 8.38 -22.22 4.19
C SER A 145 7.72 -20.84 4.32
N LEU A 146 6.65 -20.58 3.56
CA LEU A 146 5.92 -19.31 3.68
C LEU A 146 5.27 -19.17 5.06
N HIS A 147 5.57 -18.06 5.72
CA HIS A 147 4.97 -17.69 6.99
C HIS A 147 4.71 -16.18 7.06
N ALA A 148 3.89 -15.76 8.01
CA ALA A 148 3.59 -14.34 8.22
C ALA A 148 4.85 -13.58 8.68
N THR A 149 5.31 -12.63 7.87
CA THR A 149 6.55 -11.86 8.14
C THR A 149 6.30 -10.41 8.56
N LEU A 150 5.13 -9.86 8.20
CA LEU A 150 4.75 -8.49 8.52
C LEU A 150 3.24 -8.32 8.54
N HIS A 151 2.70 -7.84 9.65
CA HIS A 151 1.34 -7.33 9.74
C HIS A 151 1.35 -5.81 9.56
N LEU A 152 0.39 -5.32 8.76
CA LEU A 152 0.22 -3.92 8.43
C LEU A 152 -1.25 -3.55 8.50
N ASN A 153 -1.58 -2.68 9.45
CA ASN A 153 -2.89 -2.09 9.60
C ASN A 153 -2.82 -0.61 9.24
N TYR A 154 -3.82 -0.09 8.55
CA TYR A 154 -3.89 1.34 8.23
C TYR A 154 -5.32 1.74 7.85
N LEU A 155 -5.64 3.02 8.02
CA LEU A 155 -6.86 3.62 7.50
C LEU A 155 -6.60 4.19 6.11
N ARG A 156 -7.42 3.82 5.13
CA ARG A 156 -7.31 4.28 3.74
C ARG A 156 -8.48 5.15 3.38
N SER A 157 -8.18 6.35 2.90
CA SER A 157 -9.10 7.16 2.11
C SER A 157 -8.74 7.07 0.63
N THR A 158 -9.76 7.01 -0.22
CA THR A 158 -9.59 6.95 -1.68
C THR A 158 -10.25 8.17 -2.29
N LEU A 159 -9.49 8.89 -3.10
CA LEU A 159 -9.96 10.05 -3.84
C LEU A 159 -9.80 9.81 -5.33
N VAL A 160 -10.67 10.42 -6.12
CA VAL A 160 -10.59 10.41 -7.58
C VAL A 160 -10.73 11.80 -8.15
N ASN A 161 -10.03 12.05 -9.25
CA ASN A 161 -10.27 13.21 -10.10
C ASN A 161 -10.80 12.68 -11.44
N PRO A 162 -12.12 12.73 -11.66
CA PRO A 162 -12.74 12.20 -12.88
C PRO A 162 -12.26 12.90 -14.14
N GLU A 163 -12.11 14.23 -14.10
CA GLU A 163 -11.64 15.03 -15.25
C GLU A 163 -10.25 14.61 -15.75
N ARG A 164 -9.38 14.21 -14.82
CA ARG A 164 -8.00 13.80 -15.13
C ARG A 164 -7.80 12.29 -15.19
N GLY A 165 -8.82 11.49 -14.88
CA GLY A 165 -8.70 10.04 -14.77
C GLY A 165 -7.69 9.57 -13.71
N GLU A 166 -7.52 10.36 -12.65
CA GLU A 166 -6.56 10.09 -11.57
C GLU A 166 -7.22 9.49 -10.35
N ARG A 167 -6.47 8.65 -9.64
CA ARG A 167 -6.87 8.07 -8.35
C ARG A 167 -5.75 8.24 -7.34
N LEU A 168 -6.10 8.74 -6.17
CA LEU A 168 -5.20 8.96 -5.04
C LEU A 168 -5.67 8.07 -3.89
N THR A 169 -4.76 7.37 -3.22
CA THR A 169 -5.05 6.75 -1.93
C THR A 169 -4.16 7.34 -0.87
N ILE A 170 -4.73 7.66 0.28
CA ILE A 170 -4.04 8.22 1.44
C ILE A 170 -4.16 7.18 2.55
N ASP A 171 -3.03 6.60 2.96
CA ASP A 171 -2.95 5.59 4.00
C ASP A 171 -2.37 6.23 5.28
N GLN A 172 -3.21 6.35 6.30
CA GLN A 172 -2.93 6.97 7.59
C GLN A 172 -2.94 5.93 8.72
N GLU A 173 -2.49 6.34 9.91
CA GLU A 173 -2.51 5.51 11.13
C GLU A 173 -1.89 4.13 10.88
N ILE A 174 -0.75 4.13 10.17
CA ILE A 174 -0.09 2.90 9.77
C ILE A 174 0.53 2.27 11.00
N VAL A 175 0.10 1.05 11.32
CA VAL A 175 0.67 0.23 12.40
C VAL A 175 1.32 -0.99 11.78
N MET A 176 2.57 -1.26 12.16
CA MET A 176 3.37 -2.37 11.66
C MET A 176 3.79 -3.27 12.81
N SER A 177 3.70 -4.58 12.65
CA SER A 177 4.21 -5.56 13.62
C SER A 177 4.71 -6.82 12.93
N ASN A 178 5.48 -7.63 13.66
CA ASN A 178 5.83 -9.00 13.29
C ASN A 178 5.87 -9.85 14.57
N GLN A 179 6.20 -11.14 14.46
CA GLN A 179 6.22 -12.05 15.61
C GLN A 179 7.21 -11.62 16.71
N ASN A 180 8.27 -10.89 16.36
CA ASN A 180 9.40 -10.60 17.26
C ASN A 180 9.35 -9.19 17.86
N ASN A 181 8.49 -8.30 17.37
CA ASN A 181 8.47 -6.90 17.76
C ASN A 181 7.07 -6.44 18.17
N SER A 182 7.00 -5.59 19.18
CA SER A 182 5.78 -4.87 19.52
C SER A 182 5.29 -4.00 18.35
N PRO A 183 3.98 -3.76 18.25
CA PRO A 183 3.43 -2.88 17.22
C PRO A 183 4.09 -1.50 17.22
N LEU A 184 4.48 -1.06 16.03
CA LEU A 184 5.08 0.24 15.78
C LEU A 184 4.10 1.11 14.98
N ILE A 185 3.74 2.25 15.54
CA ILE A 185 2.96 3.27 14.84
C ILE A 185 3.91 4.09 13.97
N ALA A 186 3.62 4.17 12.68
CA ALA A 186 4.33 5.02 11.75
C ALA A 186 3.77 6.45 11.81
N GLY A 187 4.65 7.42 12.08
CA GLY A 187 4.29 8.86 12.09
C GLY A 187 4.09 9.48 10.69
N ALA A 188 4.31 8.72 9.61
CA ALA A 188 4.12 9.21 8.24
C ALA A 188 2.86 8.65 7.59
N THR A 189 2.28 9.46 6.71
CA THR A 189 1.19 9.06 5.81
C THR A 189 1.75 8.67 4.45
N ILE A 190 1.24 7.57 3.87
CA ILE A 190 1.64 7.12 2.54
C ILE A 190 0.57 7.51 1.54
N ILE A 191 0.99 8.21 0.49
CA ILE A 191 0.13 8.58 -0.63
C ILE A 191 0.54 7.77 -1.86
N GLU A 192 -0.43 7.16 -2.54
CA GLU A 192 -0.25 6.52 -3.84
C GLU A 192 -1.12 7.23 -4.87
N LEU A 193 -0.48 7.84 -5.87
CA LEU A 193 -1.13 8.44 -7.03
C LEU A 193 -1.05 7.48 -8.22
N LYS A 194 -2.20 7.19 -8.81
CA LYS A 194 -2.36 6.48 -10.07
C LYS A 194 -2.93 7.42 -11.11
N ASN A 195 -2.25 7.54 -12.24
CA ASN A 195 -2.62 8.42 -13.33
C ASN A 195 -2.34 7.76 -14.68
N GLN A 196 -2.95 8.27 -15.75
CA GLN A 196 -2.75 7.74 -17.10
C GLN A 196 -1.36 8.10 -17.69
N PHE A 197 -0.73 9.16 -17.19
CA PHE A 197 0.53 9.71 -17.69
C PHE A 197 1.61 9.76 -16.60
N PRO A 198 2.89 9.56 -16.91
CA PRO A 198 3.96 9.46 -15.91
C PRO A 198 4.17 10.73 -15.08
N HIS A 199 3.74 11.87 -15.62
CA HIS A 199 3.79 13.17 -14.98
C HIS A 199 2.43 13.84 -15.08
N SER A 200 1.86 14.22 -13.93
CA SER A 200 0.66 15.01 -13.87
C SER A 200 0.86 16.25 -12.97
N PRO A 201 -0.01 17.28 -13.10
CA PRO A 201 -0.01 18.41 -12.18
C PRO A 201 -0.13 17.98 -10.71
N THR A 202 -0.83 16.88 -10.43
CA THR A 202 -0.98 16.31 -9.10
C THR A 202 0.35 15.82 -8.53
N ASN A 203 1.25 15.25 -9.35
CA ASN A 203 2.60 14.92 -8.89
C ASN A 203 3.35 16.15 -8.35
N ARG A 204 3.22 17.30 -9.03
CA ARG A 204 3.86 18.57 -8.62
C ARG A 204 3.19 19.17 -7.39
N LEU A 205 1.87 19.10 -7.32
CA LEU A 205 1.10 19.54 -6.15
C LEU A 205 1.55 18.79 -4.89
N LEU A 206 1.62 17.45 -4.97
CA LEU A 206 2.08 16.63 -3.85
C LEU A 206 3.45 17.09 -3.32
N VAL A 207 4.41 17.35 -4.22
CA VAL A 207 5.74 17.85 -3.84
C VAL A 207 5.67 19.24 -3.21
N ARG A 208 4.88 20.16 -3.78
CA ARG A 208 4.68 21.51 -3.23
C ARG A 208 4.07 21.49 -1.82
N CYS A 209 3.20 20.53 -1.53
CA CYS A 209 2.62 20.34 -0.20
C CYS A 209 3.58 19.63 0.79
N GLY A 210 4.83 19.37 0.39
CA GLY A 210 5.85 18.73 1.23
C GLY A 210 5.86 17.21 1.17
N ALA A 211 5.14 16.59 0.23
CA ALA A 211 5.21 15.14 0.03
C ALA A 211 6.48 14.76 -0.72
N ARG A 212 7.22 13.78 -0.22
CA ARG A 212 8.47 13.31 -0.83
C ARG A 212 8.24 12.01 -1.58
N ARG A 213 8.67 11.94 -2.84
CA ARG A 213 8.54 10.73 -3.66
C ARG A 213 9.39 9.59 -3.11
N VAL A 214 8.85 8.37 -3.13
CA VAL A 214 9.54 7.14 -2.72
C VAL A 214 9.31 6.01 -3.72
N SER A 215 10.29 5.11 -3.83
CA SER A 215 10.22 3.90 -4.66
C SER A 215 9.92 2.63 -3.84
N VAL A 216 9.97 2.72 -2.51
CA VAL A 216 9.79 1.57 -1.62
C VAL A 216 8.32 1.18 -1.49
N SER A 217 8.07 -0.09 -1.21
CA SER A 217 6.74 -0.54 -0.78
C SER A 217 6.61 -0.63 0.74
N LYS A 218 5.37 -0.59 1.23
CA LYS A 218 5.03 -0.86 2.63
C LYS A 218 5.68 -2.13 3.18
N TYR A 219 5.65 -3.24 2.42
CA TYR A 219 6.29 -4.50 2.82
C TYR A 219 7.77 -4.32 3.16
N CYS A 220 8.58 -3.91 2.17
CA CYS A 220 10.01 -3.81 2.38
C CYS A 220 10.40 -2.72 3.38
N ALA A 221 9.63 -1.64 3.49
CA ALA A 221 9.88 -0.64 4.51
C ALA A 221 9.51 -1.13 5.92
N GLY A 222 8.46 -1.93 6.05
CA GLY A 222 8.10 -2.61 7.29
C GLY A 222 9.15 -3.61 7.75
N ILE A 223 9.59 -4.50 6.85
CA ILE A 223 10.66 -5.46 7.13
C ILE A 223 11.96 -4.77 7.54
N ALA A 224 12.40 -3.76 6.78
CA ALA A 224 13.63 -3.01 7.10
C ALA A 224 13.53 -2.26 8.43
N ARG A 225 12.31 -1.89 8.87
CA ARG A 225 12.11 -1.21 10.14
C ARG A 225 12.11 -2.14 11.34
N LEU A 226 11.45 -3.29 11.20
CA LEU A 226 11.31 -4.28 12.27
C LEU A 226 12.54 -5.19 12.38
N ASN A 227 13.48 -5.09 11.43
CA ASN A 227 14.73 -5.82 11.41
C ASN A 227 15.87 -4.88 10.94
N PRO A 228 16.33 -3.97 11.82
CA PRO A 228 17.27 -2.90 11.47
C PRO A 228 18.66 -3.40 11.02
N ASP A 229 18.99 -4.66 11.26
CA ASP A 229 20.25 -5.27 10.78
C ASP A 229 20.28 -5.49 9.25
N PHE A 230 19.16 -5.26 8.55
CA PHE A 230 19.06 -5.42 7.10
C PHE A 230 19.24 -4.11 6.30
N HIS A 231 20.26 -4.08 5.45
CA HIS A 231 20.51 -3.15 4.32
C HIS A 231 20.25 -1.63 4.53
N GLN A 232 21.31 -0.86 4.81
CA GLN A 232 21.29 0.58 5.16
C GLN A 232 20.48 1.51 4.23
N GLY A 233 20.44 1.26 2.91
CA GLY A 233 19.68 2.09 1.97
C GLY A 233 18.15 2.07 2.20
N MET A 234 17.62 0.93 2.65
CA MET A 234 16.19 0.73 2.91
C MET A 234 15.78 1.27 4.28
N ILE A 235 16.70 1.20 5.25
CA ILE A 235 16.56 1.79 6.58
C ILE A 235 16.22 3.28 6.48
N ARG A 236 16.93 4.06 5.63
CA ARG A 236 16.61 5.50 5.45
C ARG A 236 15.20 5.77 4.96
N THR A 237 14.63 4.90 4.12
CA THR A 237 13.25 5.07 3.67
C THR A 237 12.25 4.60 4.72
N ALA A 238 12.60 3.56 5.48
CA ALA A 238 11.83 3.06 6.62
C ALA A 238 11.79 4.07 7.79
N GLN A 239 12.92 4.72 8.12
CA GLN A 239 13.01 5.79 9.13
C GLN A 239 12.06 6.94 8.82
N ARG A 240 11.99 7.34 7.55
CA ARG A 240 11.06 8.38 7.09
C ARG A 240 9.60 7.97 7.17
N LEU A 241 9.27 6.68 7.01
CA LEU A 241 7.91 6.20 7.21
C LEU A 241 7.48 6.21 8.68
N VAL A 242 8.44 6.04 9.59
CA VAL A 242 8.16 6.04 11.03
C VAL A 242 8.13 7.46 11.61
N GLY A 243 8.52 8.46 10.83
CA GLY A 243 8.46 9.87 11.22
C GLY A 243 9.70 10.36 11.97
N LEU A 244 10.86 9.71 11.80
CA LEU A 244 12.10 10.12 12.49
C LEU A 244 12.90 11.23 11.79
N GLU A 245 12.53 11.65 10.57
CA GLU A 245 13.18 12.79 9.92
C GLU A 245 12.18 13.53 9.02
N ALA A 246 11.71 14.66 9.51
CA ALA A 246 11.17 15.76 8.71
C ALA A 246 11.51 17.08 9.42
N ASP A 247 12.82 17.35 9.50
CA ASP A 247 13.34 18.73 9.56
C ASP A 247 13.54 19.24 8.13
#